data_AF-A0A7C6ABW0-F1
#
_entry.id   AF-A0A7C6ABW0-F1
#
_cell.length_a   1.000
_cell.length_b   1.000
_cell.length_c   1.000
_cell.angle_alpha   90.00
_cell.angle_beta   90.00
_cell.angle_gamma   90.00
#
_symmetry.space_group_name_H-M   'P 1'
#
loop_
_entity.id
_entity.type
_entity.pdbx_description
1 polymer ?
#
loop_
_entity_poly.entity_id
_entity_poly.type
_entity_poly.pdbx_seq_one_letter_code
_entity_poly.pdbx_strand_id
1 'polypeptide(L)' 'TSGIRIGTPAMTTRGMKEPEMKIIAELIHRVLSNINNEDVIKQVSEEVKILCSKFPLYPDLN' A
#
# COMPACT_ATOMS: atom_id res chain seq x y z
N THR A 1 2.84 -24.14 3.99
CA THR A 1 3.53 -23.11 3.20
C THR A 1 3.25 -21.76 3.82
N SER A 2 4.26 -21.04 4.30
CA SER A 2 4.12 -19.83 5.13
C SER A 2 4.05 -18.52 4.32
N GLY A 3 3.31 -18.53 3.20
CA GLY A 3 3.28 -17.42 2.24
C GLY A 3 2.10 -16.48 2.39
N ILE A 4 2.25 -15.25 1.90
CA ILE A 4 1.19 -14.24 1.79
C ILE A 4 0.75 -14.15 0.33
N ARG A 5 -0.56 -14.20 0.07
CA ARG A 5 -1.15 -14.00 -1.27
C ARG A 5 -1.56 -12.54 -1.45
N ILE A 6 -1.14 -11.93 -2.55
CA ILE A 6 -1.42 -10.52 -2.88
C ILE A 6 -2.30 -10.48 -4.15
N GLY A 7 -3.23 -9.52 -4.20
CA GLY A 7 -4.10 -9.30 -5.36
C GLY A 7 -4.34 -7.81 -5.61
N THR A 8 -4.45 -7.43 -6.88
CA THR A 8 -4.66 -6.06 -7.35
C THR A 8 -6.11 -5.57 -7.53
N PRO A 9 -7.17 -6.42 -7.59
CA PRO A 9 -8.52 -5.96 -7.95
C PRO A 9 -9.03 -4.74 -7.17
N ALA A 10 -8.88 -4.73 -5.84
CA ALA A 10 -9.35 -3.63 -5.01
C ALA A 10 -8.63 -2.31 -5.31
N MET A 11 -7.34 -2.36 -5.64
CA MET A 11 -6.56 -1.16 -5.95
C MET A 11 -6.84 -0.66 -7.37
N THR A 12 -7.02 -1.56 -8.33
CA THR A 12 -7.40 -1.19 -9.70
C THR A 12 -8.81 -0.59 -9.76
N THR A 13 -9.76 -1.07 -8.95
CA THR A 13 -11.09 -0.44 -8.82
C THR A 13 -11.00 0.99 -8.30
N ARG A 14 -10.00 1.31 -7.47
CA ARG A 14 -9.72 2.66 -6.98
C ARG A 14 -8.95 3.54 -7.98
N GLY A 15 -8.63 3.04 -9.17
CA GLY A 15 -7.95 3.78 -10.23
C GLY A 15 -6.42 3.69 -10.21
N MET A 16 -5.82 2.89 -9.32
CA MET A 16 -4.37 2.68 -9.30
C MET A 16 -3.91 1.82 -10.48
N LYS A 17 -2.71 2.11 -10.99
CA LYS A 17 -2.10 1.45 -12.15
C LYS A 17 -0.72 0.87 -11.81
N GLU A 18 0.00 0.40 -12.82
CA GLU A 18 1.33 -0.19 -12.71
C GLU A 18 2.35 0.68 -11.94
N PRO A 19 2.38 2.02 -12.09
CA PRO A 19 3.29 2.86 -11.31
C PRO A 19 3.02 2.77 -9.80
N GLU A 20 1.74 2.80 -9.40
CA GLU A 20 1.37 2.68 -7.98
C GLU A 20 1.65 1.27 -7.45
N MET A 21 1.48 0.23 -8.27
CA MET A 21 1.80 -1.14 -7.87
C MET A 21 3.29 -1.33 -7.56
N LYS A 22 4.19 -0.65 -8.30
CA LYS A 22 5.63 -0.64 -7.98
C LYS A 22 5.88 -0.01 -6.62
N ILE A 23 5.23 1.12 -6.32
CA ILE A 23 5.34 1.78 -5.02
C ILE A 23 4.85 0.84 -3.91
N ILE A 24 3.69 0.21 -4.08
CA ILE A 24 3.13 -0.73 -3.10
C ILE A 24 4.08 -1.90 -2.85
N ALA A 25 4.69 -2.47 -3.91
CA ALA A 25 5.67 -3.54 -3.77
C ALA A 25 6.89 -3.10 -2.94
N GLU A 26 7.40 -1.88 -3.18
CA GLU A 26 8.53 -1.32 -2.45
C GLU A 26 8.19 -1.08 -0.97
N LEU A 27 6.99 -0.58 -0.68
CA LEU A 27 6.49 -0.38 0.68
C LEU A 27 6.38 -1.71 1.44
N ILE A 28 5.84 -2.75 0.79
CA ILE A 28 5.76 -4.11 1.34
C ILE A 28 7.17 -4.64 1.61
N HIS A 29 8.07 -4.54 0.63
CA HIS A 29 9.45 -4.99 0.77
C HIS A 29 10.16 -4.29 1.95
N ARG A 30 9.99 -2.98 2.09
CA ARG A 30 10.63 -2.20 3.17
C ARG A 30 10.20 -2.66 4.56
N VAL A 31 8.93 -3.00 4.75
CA VAL A 31 8.43 -3.58 6.02
C VAL A 31 8.98 -4.99 6.23
N LEU A 32 8.91 -5.85 5.21
CA LEU A 32 9.40 -7.23 5.31
C LEU A 32 10.90 -7.32 5.60
N SER A 33 11.69 -6.36 5.11
CA SER A 33 13.12 -6.26 5.40
C SER A 33 13.42 -5.68 6.79
N ASN A 34 12.44 -5.06 7.46
CA ASN A 34 12.61 -4.33 8.71
C ASN A 34 11.49 -4.63 9.72
N ILE A 35 11.07 -5.90 9.84
CA ILE A 35 9.87 -6.30 10.59
C ILE A 35 9.84 -5.90 12.08
N ASN A 36 11.00 -5.63 12.68
CA ASN A 36 11.14 -5.24 14.09
C ASN A 36 11.48 -3.74 14.26
N ASN A 37 11.51 -2.96 13.18
CA ASN A 37 11.83 -1.54 13.23
C ASN A 37 10.55 -0.71 13.19
N GLU A 38 10.09 -0.28 14.36
CA GLU A 38 8.85 0.48 14.52
C GLU A 38 8.87 1.81 13.77
N ASP A 39 10.02 2.47 13.67
CA ASP A 39 10.15 3.73 12.94
C ASP A 39 9.91 3.54 11.45
N VAL A 40 10.49 2.49 10.86
CA VAL A 40 10.27 2.14 9.45
C VAL A 40 8.80 1.78 9.20
N ILE A 41 8.18 1.00 10.09
CA ILE A 41 6.76 0.64 9.98
C ILE A 41 5.88 1.90 10.02
N LYS A 42 6.18 2.83 10.93
CA LYS A 42 5.46 4.10 11.05
C LYS A 42 5.62 4.97 9.80
N GLN A 43 6.84 5.09 9.27
CA GLN A 43 7.09 5.82 8.02
C GLN A 43 6.35 5.21 6.83
N VAL A 44 6.39 3.89 6.67
CA VAL A 44 5.62 3.17 5.63
C VAL A 44 4.12 3.44 5.78
N SER A 45 3.60 3.41 7.01
CA SER A 45 2.18 3.68 7.28
C SER A 45 1.76 5.07 6.78
N GLU A 46 2.57 6.11 7.04
CA GLU A 46 2.30 7.46 6.55
C GLU A 46 2.37 7.55 5.02
N GLU A 47 3.35 6.90 4.38
CA GLU A 47 3.44 6.84 2.91
C GLU A 47 2.23 6.12 2.28
N VAL A 48 1.73 5.04 2.91
CA VAL A 48 0.51 4.35 2.49
C VAL A 48 -0.71 5.27 2.58
N LYS A 49 -0.84 6.05 3.66
CA LYS A 49 -1.93 7.04 3.80
C LYS A 49 -1.88 8.10 2.71
N ILE A 50 -0.69 8.62 2.41
CA ILE A 50 -0.47 9.61 1.35
C ILE A 50 -0.80 9.02 -0.03
N LEU A 51 -0.46 7.76 -0.30
CA LEU A 51 -0.85 7.11 -1.54
C LEU A 51 -2.37 6.95 -1.61
N CYS A 52 -3.00 6.49 -0.52
CA CYS A 52 -4.45 6.26 -0.48
C CYS A 52 -5.28 7.54 -0.64
N SER A 53 -4.80 8.68 -0.13
CA SER A 53 -5.53 9.96 -0.24
C SER A 53 -5.64 10.46 -1.68
N LYS A 54 -4.76 10.02 -2.58
CA LYS A 54 -4.82 10.31 -4.03
C LYS A 54 -5.88 9.48 -4.77
N PHE A 55 -6.38 8.41 -4.15
CA PHE A 55 -7.32 7.45 -4.74
C PHE A 55 -8.50 7.20 -3.78
N PRO A 56 -9.40 8.20 -3.57
CA PRO A 56 -10.55 8.06 -2.67
C PRO A 56 -11.44 6.90 -3.12
N LEU A 57 -11.91 6.10 -2.16
CA LEU A 57 -12.72 4.91 -2.46
C LEU A 57 -14.17 5.27 -2.83
N TYR A 58 -14.76 6.24 -2.14
CA TYR A 58 -16.13 6.71 -2.34
C TYR A 58 -16.20 8.24 -2.24
N PRO A 59 -15.87 8.98 -3.31
CA PRO A 59 -15.88 10.44 -3.27
C PRO A 59 -17.28 11.03 -3.06
N ASP A 60 -18.32 10.28 -3.42
CA ASP A 60 -19.71 10.72 -3.41
C ASP A 60 -20.46 10.37 -2.10
N LEU A 61 -19.81 9.66 -1.17
CA LEU A 61 -20.36 9.36 0.15
C LEU A 61 -19.83 10.41 1.15
N ASN A 62 -20.64 11.42 1.41
CA ASN A 62 -20.49 12.34 2.55
C ASN A 62 -21.75 12.30 3.41
#